data_AF-A0A0W8D2N6-F1
#
_entry.id   AF-A0A0W8D2N6-F1
#
_cell.length_a   1.000
_cell.length_b   1.000
_cell.length_c   1.000
_cell.angle_alpha   90.00
_cell.angle_beta   90.00
_cell.angle_gamma   90.00
#
_symmetry.space_group_name_H-M   'P 1'
#
loop_
_entity.id
_entity.type
_entity.pdbx_description
1 polymer ?
#
loop_
_entity_poly.entity_id
_entity_poly.type
_entity_poly.pdbx_seq_one_letter_code
_entity_poly.pdbx_strand_id
1 'polypeptide(L)'
;MVGSLARDRMLNDLIIDFCIRYICSTLGDCYAMSSFAPTMGWPNPPKTRISTFHYVVLPVHLSGFHWRIIITRLAYKQEQPCITPYYNNPLCGKDYRPTMEVIYLTTVATFFRDWHDKTVPNMDFSVEANGVWLDAPKQPDGTSCGVLCIAQTYAMLKYNFRLTSVATTGGEISITRLRIMWVILMQLDVTTASNKRAKAVEATGPKLFKAFKI
;
A
#
# COMPACT_ATOMS: atom_id res chain seq x y z
N MET A 1 -15.34 9.58 -0.52
CA MET A 1 -14.21 8.76 -1.02
C MET A 1 -13.40 9.50 -2.08
N VAL A 2 -14.01 9.91 -3.21
CA VAL A 2 -13.31 10.60 -4.33
C VAL A 2 -12.79 12.01 -4.00
N GLY A 3 -13.38 12.70 -3.02
CA GLY A 3 -13.02 14.09 -2.69
C GLY A 3 -11.57 14.32 -2.24
N SER A 4 -10.90 13.31 -1.66
CA SER A 4 -9.48 13.39 -1.29
C SER A 4 -8.53 13.07 -2.45
N LEU A 5 -9.06 12.52 -3.54
CA LEU A 5 -8.30 12.08 -4.70
C LEU A 5 -8.30 13.14 -5.81
N ALA A 6 -9.39 13.90 -5.90
CA ALA A 6 -9.52 15.01 -6.83
C ALA A 6 -8.59 16.19 -6.47
N ARG A 7 -8.05 16.83 -7.51
CA ARG A 7 -7.14 17.98 -7.40
C ARG A 7 -5.90 17.62 -6.57
N ASP A 8 -5.48 18.54 -5.72
CA ASP A 8 -4.17 18.53 -5.06
C ASP A 8 -4.28 18.16 -3.58
N ARG A 9 -5.34 17.42 -3.20
CA ARG A 9 -5.53 16.98 -1.81
C ARG A 9 -4.68 15.76 -1.48
N MET A 10 -4.23 15.68 -0.23
CA MET A 10 -3.56 14.50 0.30
C MET A 10 -4.55 13.34 0.38
N LEU A 11 -4.09 12.14 0.02
CA LEU A 11 -4.88 10.93 0.12
C LEU A 11 -5.12 10.58 1.60
N ASN A 12 -6.28 10.00 1.90
CA ASN A 12 -6.58 9.48 3.23
C ASN A 12 -6.29 7.97 3.30
N ASP A 13 -6.33 7.42 4.51
CA ASP A 13 -6.02 6.01 4.78
C ASP A 13 -6.87 5.05 3.94
N LEU A 14 -8.17 5.35 3.80
CA LEU A 14 -9.09 4.52 3.02
C LEU A 14 -8.64 4.37 1.56
N ILE A 15 -8.24 5.47 0.91
CA ILE A 15 -7.77 5.43 -0.48
C ILE A 15 -6.46 4.65 -0.61
N ILE A 16 -5.51 4.92 0.29
CA ILE A 16 -4.19 4.26 0.27
C ILE A 16 -4.36 2.75 0.50
N ASP A 17 -5.02 2.36 1.58
CA ASP A 17 -5.23 0.95 1.93
C ASP A 17 -6.01 0.22 0.85
N PHE A 18 -7.00 0.86 0.23
CA PHE A 18 -7.73 0.28 -0.90
C PHE A 18 -6.79 0.00 -2.07
N CYS A 19 -6.02 1.01 -2.50
CA CYS A 19 -5.16 0.90 -3.68
C CYS A 19 -4.02 -0.11 -3.47
N ILE A 20 -3.38 -0.10 -2.30
CA ILE A 20 -2.28 -1.03 -1.99
C ILE A 20 -2.81 -2.47 -1.94
N ARG A 21 -3.96 -2.72 -1.29
CA ARG A 21 -4.61 -4.04 -1.30
C ARG A 21 -5.00 -4.48 -2.72
N TYR A 22 -5.54 -3.55 -3.52
CA TYR A 22 -5.87 -3.84 -4.91
C TYR A 22 -4.64 -4.24 -5.74
N ILE A 23 -3.53 -3.52 -5.61
CA ILE A 23 -2.27 -3.84 -6.29
C ILE A 23 -1.77 -5.22 -5.86
N CYS A 24 -1.67 -5.47 -4.54
CA CYS A 24 -1.15 -6.74 -4.02
C CYS A 24 -2.02 -7.94 -4.45
N SER A 25 -3.35 -7.79 -4.42
CA SER A 25 -4.27 -8.86 -4.86
C SER A 25 -4.24 -9.09 -6.37
N THR A 26 -4.06 -8.04 -7.17
CA THR A 26 -4.02 -8.16 -8.64
C THR A 26 -2.71 -8.75 -9.14
N LEU A 27 -1.57 -8.39 -8.53
CA LEU A 27 -0.25 -8.89 -8.94
C LEU A 27 0.06 -10.28 -8.38
N GLY A 28 -0.62 -10.70 -7.30
CA GLY A 28 -0.37 -11.98 -6.64
C GLY A 28 0.92 -11.97 -5.82
N ASP A 29 1.10 -13.00 -4.99
CA ASP A 29 2.29 -13.24 -4.14
C ASP A 29 2.74 -12.02 -3.29
N CYS A 30 1.82 -11.09 -3.02
CA CYS A 30 2.07 -9.87 -2.26
C CYS A 30 1.05 -9.74 -1.13
N TYR A 31 1.48 -9.28 0.04
CA TYR A 31 0.59 -9.00 1.17
C TYR A 31 0.56 -7.49 1.47
N ALA A 32 -0.64 -6.95 1.63
CA ALA A 32 -0.85 -5.55 2.00
C ALA A 32 -1.21 -5.45 3.49
N MET A 33 -0.34 -4.84 4.28
CA MET A 33 -0.65 -4.44 5.65
C MET A 33 -1.49 -3.17 5.66
N SER A 34 -2.30 -3.03 6.71
CA SER A 34 -3.11 -1.83 6.97
C SER A 34 -2.23 -0.65 7.38
N SER A 35 -2.55 0.57 6.94
CA SER A 35 -1.87 1.79 7.42
C SER A 35 -1.99 1.99 8.93
N PHE A 36 -3.00 1.37 9.54
CA PHE A 36 -3.24 1.40 10.98
C PHE A 36 -2.41 0.39 11.78
N ALA A 37 -1.70 -0.54 11.12
CA ALA A 37 -0.95 -1.59 11.80
C ALA A 37 0.06 -1.09 12.85
N PRO A 38 0.80 0.03 12.63
CA PRO A 38 1.72 0.56 13.62
C PRO A 38 1.03 1.08 14.90
N THR A 39 -0.24 1.48 14.81
CA THR A 39 -0.98 2.10 15.92
C THR A 39 -2.01 1.19 16.57
N MET A 40 -2.60 0.27 15.79
CA MET A 40 -3.70 -0.61 16.23
C MET A 40 -3.27 -2.09 16.26
N GLY A 41 -2.03 -2.39 15.92
CA GLY A 41 -1.54 -3.75 15.72
C GLY A 41 -2.07 -4.37 14.42
N TRP A 42 -1.67 -5.62 14.21
CA TRP A 42 -2.03 -6.39 13.02
C TRP A 42 -2.94 -7.58 13.41
N PRO A 43 -3.89 -7.98 12.53
CA PRO A 43 -4.67 -9.19 12.75
C PRO A 43 -3.80 -10.43 12.57
N ASN A 44 -4.30 -11.60 13.01
CA ASN A 44 -3.61 -12.88 12.76
C ASN A 44 -3.13 -13.00 11.30
N PRO A 45 -1.88 -13.44 11.08
CA PRO A 45 -1.32 -13.56 9.75
C PRO A 45 -2.11 -14.56 8.90
N PRO A 46 -2.01 -14.46 7.56
CA PRO A 46 -2.61 -15.44 6.66
C PRO A 46 -2.17 -16.86 7.01
N LYS A 47 -3.10 -17.82 6.83
CA LYS A 47 -2.77 -19.25 6.97
C LYS A 47 -1.84 -19.75 5.86
N THR A 48 -1.83 -19.07 4.73
CA THR A 48 -0.92 -19.35 3.62
C THR A 48 0.53 -19.15 4.07
N ARG A 49 1.42 -20.04 3.66
CA ARG A 49 2.82 -20.03 4.07
C ARG A 49 3.53 -18.74 3.66
N ILE A 50 4.26 -18.10 4.58
CA ILE A 50 4.99 -16.85 4.30
C ILE A 50 5.94 -16.96 3.09
N SER A 51 6.54 -18.14 2.87
CA SER A 51 7.44 -18.41 1.74
C SER A 51 6.77 -18.41 0.36
N THR A 52 5.44 -18.36 0.29
CA THR A 52 4.69 -18.18 -0.97
C THR A 52 4.63 -16.72 -1.41
N PHE A 53 4.92 -15.79 -0.52
CA PHE A 53 4.92 -14.36 -0.81
C PHE A 53 6.31 -13.88 -1.20
N HIS A 54 6.35 -12.93 -2.13
CA HIS A 54 7.56 -12.23 -2.55
C HIS A 54 7.65 -10.83 -1.95
N TYR A 55 6.52 -10.21 -1.59
CA TYR A 55 6.50 -8.87 -1.02
C TYR A 55 5.46 -8.70 0.08
N VAL A 56 5.79 -7.85 1.07
CA VAL A 56 4.84 -7.25 1.99
C VAL A 56 4.95 -5.74 1.93
N VAL A 57 3.81 -5.07 1.91
CA VAL A 57 3.72 -3.61 1.76
C VAL A 57 3.00 -3.02 2.96
N LEU A 58 3.63 -2.04 3.62
CA LEU A 58 3.05 -1.26 4.72
C LEU A 58 3.06 0.23 4.35
N PRO A 59 1.90 0.84 4.06
CA PRO A 59 1.79 2.30 4.03
C PRO A 59 1.87 2.86 5.46
N VAL A 60 2.57 3.98 5.63
CA VAL A 60 2.85 4.60 6.94
C VAL A 60 2.33 6.02 6.95
N HIS A 61 1.40 6.32 7.87
CA HIS A 61 0.75 7.63 8.03
C HIS A 61 0.99 8.25 9.41
N LEU A 62 2.22 8.20 9.91
CA LEU A 62 2.50 8.83 11.21
C LEU A 62 2.30 10.35 11.12
N SER A 63 1.68 10.92 12.16
CA SER A 63 1.32 12.34 12.34
C SER A 63 0.15 12.88 11.51
N GLY A 64 -0.47 12.11 10.61
CA GLY A 64 -1.67 12.55 9.88
C GLY A 64 -1.43 13.60 8.78
N PHE A 65 -0.17 13.95 8.50
CA PHE A 65 0.19 14.99 7.53
C PHE A 65 1.13 14.52 6.42
N HIS A 66 1.56 13.24 6.42
CA HIS A 66 2.49 12.75 5.41
C HIS A 66 2.52 11.23 5.27
N TRP A 67 2.52 10.76 4.03
CA TRP A 67 2.60 9.34 3.67
C TRP A 67 4.02 8.89 3.35
N ARG A 68 4.38 7.72 3.87
CA ARG A 68 5.60 6.98 3.54
C ARG A 68 5.24 5.53 3.27
N ILE A 69 6.15 4.77 2.66
CA ILE A 69 5.90 3.36 2.33
C ILE A 69 7.10 2.51 2.74
N ILE A 70 6.81 1.36 3.34
CA ILE A 70 7.76 0.27 3.59
C ILE A 70 7.36 -0.87 2.67
N ILE A 71 8.28 -1.33 1.84
CA ILE A 71 8.07 -2.48 0.96
C ILE A 71 9.16 -3.49 1.28
N THR A 72 8.79 -4.64 1.81
CA THR A 72 9.75 -5.68 2.18
C THR A 72 9.73 -6.80 1.16
N ARG A 73 10.89 -7.13 0.60
CA ARG A 73 11.09 -8.28 -0.26
C ARG A 73 11.36 -9.52 0.59
N LEU A 74 10.64 -10.59 0.29
CA LEU A 74 10.76 -11.90 0.92
C LEU A 74 11.42 -12.88 -0.06
N ALA A 75 12.67 -13.25 0.21
CA ALA A 75 13.45 -14.16 -0.63
C ALA A 75 13.61 -15.54 0.03
N TYR A 76 12.50 -16.16 0.45
CA TYR A 76 12.49 -17.45 1.16
C TYR A 76 12.94 -18.67 0.34
N LYS A 77 12.96 -18.56 -1.00
CA LYS A 77 13.33 -19.66 -1.91
C LYS A 77 14.84 -19.74 -2.16
N GLN A 78 15.63 -18.84 -1.59
CA GLN A 78 17.10 -18.85 -1.70
C GLN A 78 17.69 -19.86 -0.70
N GLU A 79 18.91 -20.34 -0.97
CA GLU A 79 19.64 -21.24 -0.05
C GLU A 79 19.74 -20.66 1.36
N GLN A 80 19.94 -19.34 1.44
CA GLN A 80 19.76 -18.56 2.66
C GLN A 80 18.59 -17.61 2.47
N PRO A 81 17.43 -17.89 3.09
CA PRO A 81 16.31 -16.96 3.12
C PRO A 81 16.73 -15.57 3.57
N CYS A 82 16.29 -14.55 2.82
CA CYS A 82 16.63 -13.15 3.09
C CYS A 82 15.37 -12.28 3.09
N ILE A 83 15.29 -11.38 4.07
CA ILE A 83 14.22 -10.38 4.20
C ILE A 83 14.86 -9.01 4.04
N THR A 84 14.45 -8.25 3.01
CA THR A 84 15.04 -6.92 2.73
C THR A 84 13.97 -5.84 2.76
N PRO A 85 13.97 -4.94 3.76
CA PRO A 85 13.07 -3.81 3.78
C PRO A 85 13.57 -2.68 2.88
N TYR A 86 12.67 -2.12 2.08
CA TYR A 86 12.89 -0.93 1.28
C TYR A 86 12.01 0.21 1.83
N TYR A 87 12.64 1.34 2.11
CA TYR A 87 11.99 2.52 2.67
C TYR A 87 11.91 3.60 1.60
N ASN A 88 10.71 4.15 1.37
CA ASN A 88 10.57 5.34 0.54
C ASN A 88 9.81 6.44 1.30
N ASN A 89 10.43 7.61 1.34
CA ASN A 89 9.84 8.84 1.84
C ASN A 89 9.77 9.83 0.66
N PRO A 90 8.60 10.08 0.07
CA PRO A 90 8.48 10.99 -1.07
C PRO A 90 8.94 12.43 -0.79
N LEU A 91 8.96 12.88 0.48
CA LEU A 91 9.53 14.17 0.86
C LEU A 91 11.08 14.18 0.88
N CYS A 92 11.71 13.00 0.83
CA CYS A 92 13.16 12.78 0.92
C CYS A 92 13.84 13.39 2.17
N GLY A 93 13.09 13.84 3.17
CA GLY A 93 13.63 14.28 4.46
C GLY A 93 14.26 13.11 5.23
N LYS A 94 15.47 13.31 5.76
CA LYS A 94 16.24 12.27 6.46
C LYS A 94 15.84 12.10 7.93
N ASP A 95 15.23 13.11 8.53
CA ASP A 95 14.90 13.13 9.97
C ASP A 95 13.92 12.02 10.38
N TYR A 96 13.15 11.51 9.42
CA TYR A 96 12.16 10.44 9.65
C TYR A 96 12.71 9.03 9.41
N ARG A 97 13.98 8.88 9.02
CA ARG A 97 14.59 7.56 8.79
C ARG A 97 14.56 6.67 10.04
N PRO A 98 14.99 7.16 11.22
CA PRO A 98 14.95 6.35 12.44
C PRO A 98 13.52 5.91 12.78
N THR A 99 12.53 6.77 12.59
CA THR A 99 11.12 6.43 12.86
C THR A 99 10.62 5.30 11.95
N MET A 100 10.93 5.35 10.65
CA MET A 100 10.53 4.30 9.70
C MET A 100 11.19 2.95 10.00
N GLU A 101 12.47 2.97 10.39
CA GLU A 101 13.20 1.77 10.80
C GLU A 101 12.61 1.17 12.09
N VAL A 102 12.26 2.02 13.06
CA VAL A 102 11.55 1.57 14.29
C VAL A 102 10.18 0.97 13.96
N ILE A 103 9.40 1.57 13.07
CA ILE A 103 8.11 1.00 12.64
C ILE A 103 8.31 -0.36 11.99
N TYR A 104 9.31 -0.51 11.11
CA TYR A 104 9.64 -1.78 10.51
C TYR A 104 9.93 -2.84 11.58
N LEU A 105 10.84 -2.55 12.51
CA LEU A 105 11.24 -3.51 13.56
C LEU A 105 10.09 -3.89 14.50
N THR A 106 9.26 -2.92 14.88
CA THR A 106 8.18 -3.13 15.86
C THR A 106 6.90 -3.67 15.24
N THR A 107 6.66 -3.43 13.95
CA THR A 107 5.40 -3.81 13.27
C THR A 107 5.60 -4.89 12.22
N VAL A 108 6.49 -4.67 11.25
CA VAL A 108 6.63 -5.55 10.08
C VAL A 108 7.44 -6.79 10.45
N ALA A 109 8.58 -6.61 11.12
CA ALA A 109 9.44 -7.72 11.53
C ALA A 109 8.77 -8.61 12.59
N THR A 110 8.02 -8.02 13.54
CA THR A 110 7.22 -8.79 14.51
C THR A 110 6.11 -9.60 13.82
N PHE A 111 5.42 -9.00 12.85
CA PHE A 111 4.44 -9.70 12.03
C PHE A 111 5.05 -10.86 11.24
N PHE A 112 6.25 -10.69 10.69
CA PHE A 112 6.94 -11.79 9.98
C PHE A 112 7.34 -12.93 10.90
N ARG A 113 7.85 -12.64 12.10
CA ARG A 113 8.17 -13.68 13.08
C ARG A 113 6.93 -14.51 13.43
N ASP A 114 5.81 -13.85 13.76
CA ASP A 114 4.56 -14.55 14.05
C ASP A 114 4.02 -15.34 12.85
N TRP A 115 4.11 -14.80 11.63
CA TRP A 115 3.68 -15.50 10.42
C TRP A 115 4.57 -16.71 10.09
N HIS A 116 5.89 -16.56 10.25
CA HIS A 116 6.86 -17.64 10.07
C HIS A 116 6.62 -18.76 11.08
N ASP A 117 6.53 -18.46 12.37
CA ASP A 117 6.31 -19.45 13.43
C ASP A 117 5.03 -20.25 13.20
N LYS A 118 3.97 -19.59 12.73
CA LYS A 118 2.67 -20.21 12.46
C LYS A 118 2.63 -21.05 11.19
N THR A 119 3.47 -20.77 10.19
CA THR A 119 3.33 -21.39 8.84
C THR A 119 4.54 -22.17 8.38
N VAL A 120 5.67 -22.02 9.06
CA VAL A 120 6.93 -22.72 8.82
C VAL A 120 7.52 -23.20 10.16
N PRO A 121 6.77 -23.99 10.95
CA PRO A 121 7.27 -24.46 12.22
C PRO A 121 8.53 -25.31 12.03
N ASN A 122 9.48 -25.19 12.96
CA ASN A 122 10.75 -25.92 12.97
C ASN A 122 11.79 -25.52 11.91
N MET A 123 11.64 -24.35 11.29
CA MET A 123 12.72 -23.70 10.54
C MET A 123 13.14 -22.44 11.29
N ASP A 124 14.44 -22.16 11.32
CA ASP A 124 14.94 -20.91 11.88
C ASP A 124 14.43 -19.70 11.08
N PHE A 125 14.17 -18.60 11.79
CA PHE A 125 13.79 -17.35 11.15
C PHE A 125 14.96 -16.79 10.34
N SER A 126 14.64 -16.28 9.15
CA SER A 126 15.62 -15.80 8.16
C SER A 126 16.43 -14.61 8.66
N VAL A 127 17.63 -14.41 8.08
CA VAL A 127 18.44 -13.23 8.35
C VAL A 127 17.76 -12.00 7.73
N GLU A 128 17.48 -10.99 8.55
CA GLU A 128 17.04 -9.68 8.08
C GLU A 128 18.26 -8.93 7.50
N ALA A 129 18.20 -8.60 6.21
CA ALA A 129 19.23 -7.79 5.57
C ALA A 129 19.11 -6.32 5.98
N ASN A 130 20.21 -5.58 5.82
CA ASN A 130 20.21 -4.14 6.01
C ASN A 130 19.15 -3.47 5.11
N GLY A 131 18.38 -2.56 5.70
CA GLY A 131 17.34 -1.85 4.98
C GLY A 131 17.88 -0.89 3.93
N VAL A 132 17.13 -0.75 2.83
CA VAL A 132 17.52 0.04 1.67
C VAL A 132 16.63 1.29 1.60
N TRP A 133 17.26 2.47 1.63
CA TRP A 133 16.57 3.74 1.44
C TRP A 133 16.47 4.08 -0.05
N LEU A 134 15.24 4.29 -0.52
CA LEU A 134 14.95 4.74 -1.87
C LEU A 134 14.77 6.26 -1.87
N ASP A 135 15.72 6.97 -2.48
CA ASP A 135 15.70 8.43 -2.55
C ASP A 135 14.73 8.99 -3.61
N ALA A 136 14.07 8.11 -4.38
CA ALA A 136 13.08 8.45 -5.40
C ALA A 136 11.90 7.46 -5.40
N PRO A 137 10.70 7.88 -5.87
CA PRO A 137 10.38 9.20 -6.43
C PRO A 137 10.22 10.28 -5.36
N LYS A 138 10.65 11.50 -5.70
CA LYS A 138 10.45 12.70 -4.86
C LYS A 138 9.17 13.42 -5.26
N GLN A 139 8.42 13.92 -4.28
CA GLN A 139 7.27 14.77 -4.55
C GLN A 139 7.70 16.18 -4.93
N PRO A 140 7.10 16.77 -5.98
CA PRO A 140 7.33 18.16 -6.37
C PRO A 140 6.47 19.15 -5.56
N ASP A 141 5.52 18.67 -4.75
CA ASP A 141 4.55 19.45 -4.01
C ASP A 141 4.46 19.02 -2.52
N GLY A 142 3.47 19.53 -1.79
CA GLY A 142 3.25 19.20 -0.37
C GLY A 142 2.23 18.09 -0.10
N THR A 143 1.58 17.51 -1.12
CA THR A 143 0.36 16.70 -0.93
C THR A 143 0.32 15.39 -1.72
N SER A 144 1.30 15.15 -2.60
CA SER A 144 1.33 13.98 -3.48
C SER A 144 2.06 12.76 -2.90
N CYS A 145 2.46 12.79 -1.63
CA CYS A 145 3.14 11.70 -0.94
C CYS A 145 2.38 10.38 -1.05
N GLY A 146 1.06 10.40 -0.83
CA GLY A 146 0.22 9.21 -0.93
C GLY A 146 0.13 8.66 -2.35
N VAL A 147 0.04 9.54 -3.35
CA VAL A 147 0.02 9.16 -4.78
C VAL A 147 1.32 8.46 -5.16
N LEU A 148 2.45 9.00 -4.68
CA LEU A 148 3.77 8.42 -4.93
C LEU A 148 4.00 7.11 -4.19
N CYS A 149 3.46 6.95 -2.98
CA CYS A 149 3.49 5.65 -2.29
C CYS A 149 2.80 4.57 -3.13
N ILE A 150 1.60 4.85 -3.65
CA ILE A 150 0.86 3.90 -4.52
C ILE A 150 1.65 3.60 -5.80
N ALA A 151 2.16 4.64 -6.47
CA ALA A 151 2.94 4.47 -7.70
C ALA A 151 4.19 3.62 -7.45
N GLN A 152 4.94 3.94 -6.40
CA GLN A 152 6.16 3.26 -6.01
C GLN A 152 5.90 1.78 -5.70
N THR A 153 4.83 1.47 -4.96
CA THR A 153 4.39 0.10 -4.74
C THR A 153 4.15 -0.62 -6.06
N TYR A 154 3.33 -0.05 -6.96
CA TYR A 154 3.05 -0.70 -8.24
C TYR A 154 4.31 -0.96 -9.07
N ALA A 155 5.24 0.00 -9.16
CA ALA A 155 6.44 -0.19 -9.96
C ALA A 155 7.46 -1.13 -9.33
N MET A 156 7.57 -1.15 -8.00
CA MET A 156 8.45 -2.09 -7.32
C MET A 156 7.95 -3.53 -7.51
N LEU A 157 6.66 -3.76 -7.29
CA LEU A 157 6.04 -5.09 -7.38
C LEU A 157 5.98 -5.60 -8.83
N LYS A 158 5.68 -4.73 -9.80
CA LYS A 158 5.51 -5.15 -11.21
C LYS A 158 6.79 -5.09 -12.05
N TYR A 159 7.69 -4.15 -11.76
CA TYR A 159 8.80 -3.81 -12.67
C TYR A 159 10.17 -3.83 -12.01
N ASN A 160 10.32 -4.34 -10.78
CA ASN A 160 11.60 -4.39 -10.07
C ASN A 160 12.30 -3.01 -10.02
N PHE A 161 11.66 -2.02 -9.38
CA PHE A 161 12.22 -0.70 -9.04
C PHE A 161 12.29 0.36 -10.16
N ARG A 162 11.63 0.22 -11.31
CA ARG A 162 11.76 1.23 -12.40
C ARG A 162 11.45 2.69 -12.02
N LEU A 163 10.59 2.94 -11.01
CA LEU A 163 10.26 4.32 -10.58
C LEU A 163 11.37 5.03 -9.79
N THR A 164 12.41 4.33 -9.32
CA THR A 164 13.50 4.95 -8.55
C THR A 164 14.45 5.80 -9.40
N SER A 165 14.19 5.93 -10.71
CA SER A 165 15.09 6.57 -11.68
C SER A 165 14.49 7.78 -12.41
N VAL A 166 13.22 8.14 -12.16
CA VAL A 166 12.51 9.16 -12.96
C VAL A 166 12.12 10.36 -12.11
N ALA A 167 12.39 11.56 -12.61
CA ALA A 167 11.90 12.80 -11.99
C ALA A 167 10.38 12.89 -12.11
N THR A 168 9.68 13.06 -10.97
CA THR A 168 8.22 13.19 -10.97
C THR A 168 7.82 14.61 -11.34
N THR A 169 7.14 14.80 -12.48
CA THR A 169 6.54 16.09 -12.85
C THR A 169 5.11 16.20 -12.31
N GLY A 170 4.57 17.42 -12.24
CA GLY A 170 3.15 17.64 -11.88
C GLY A 170 2.17 16.96 -12.87
N GLY A 171 2.56 16.83 -14.15
CA GLY A 171 1.79 16.09 -15.16
C GLY A 171 1.71 14.60 -14.83
N GLU A 172 2.83 13.97 -14.48
CA GLU A 172 2.87 12.55 -14.09
C GLU A 172 2.04 12.26 -12.82
N ILE A 173 2.03 13.19 -11.87
CA ILE A 173 1.17 13.10 -10.68
C ILE A 173 -0.30 13.16 -11.06
N SER A 174 -0.67 14.11 -11.93
CA SER A 174 -2.05 14.25 -12.40
C SER A 174 -2.53 12.98 -13.12
N ILE A 175 -1.69 12.42 -14.00
CA ILE A 175 -1.96 11.14 -14.68
C ILE A 175 -2.11 10.01 -13.67
N THR A 176 -1.23 9.94 -12.67
CA THR A 176 -1.28 8.89 -11.65
C THR A 176 -2.55 9.02 -10.80
N ARG A 177 -2.96 10.23 -10.42
CA ARG A 177 -4.23 10.49 -9.74
C ARG A 177 -5.42 10.03 -10.58
N LEU A 178 -5.44 10.36 -11.87
CA LEU A 178 -6.50 9.90 -12.79
C LEU A 178 -6.54 8.37 -12.89
N ARG A 179 -5.39 7.69 -12.93
CA ARG A 179 -5.32 6.22 -12.91
C ARG A 179 -5.87 5.64 -11.61
N ILE A 180 -5.53 6.23 -10.46
CA ILE A 180 -6.06 5.81 -9.15
C ILE A 180 -7.59 6.02 -9.12
N MET A 181 -8.08 7.16 -9.62
CA MET A 181 -9.53 7.44 -9.72
C MET A 181 -10.23 6.39 -10.57
N TRP A 182 -9.66 6.09 -11.74
CA TRP A 182 -10.18 5.08 -12.64
C TRP A 182 -10.25 3.70 -11.97
N VAL A 183 -9.18 3.27 -11.29
CA VAL A 183 -9.17 1.99 -10.57
C VAL A 183 -10.29 1.93 -9.53
N ILE A 184 -10.47 2.99 -8.73
CA ILE A 184 -11.51 3.03 -7.71
C ILE A 184 -12.91 2.97 -8.33
N LEU A 185 -13.16 3.74 -9.38
CA LEU A 185 -14.47 3.76 -10.07
C LEU A 185 -14.78 2.38 -10.68
N MET A 186 -13.83 1.80 -11.40
CA MET A 186 -14.02 0.48 -12.03
C MET A 186 -14.25 -0.63 -11.01
N GLN A 187 -13.55 -0.61 -9.88
CA GLN A 187 -13.75 -1.61 -8.83
C GLN A 187 -15.05 -1.40 -8.05
N LEU A 188 -15.50 -0.15 -7.87
CA LEU A 188 -16.82 0.14 -7.33
C LEU A 188 -17.92 -0.39 -8.25
N ASP A 189 -17.77 -0.26 -9.57
CA ASP A 189 -18.74 -0.80 -10.53
C ASP A 189 -18.78 -2.32 -10.48
N VAL A 190 -17.62 -3.00 -10.48
CA VAL A 190 -17.55 -4.46 -10.33
C VAL A 190 -18.17 -4.93 -9.02
N THR A 191 -17.90 -4.22 -7.92
CA THR A 191 -18.47 -4.53 -6.60
C THR A 191 -19.97 -4.27 -6.57
N THR A 192 -20.46 -3.19 -7.17
CA THR A 192 -21.89 -2.84 -7.24
C THR A 192 -22.67 -3.83 -8.11
N ALA A 193 -22.14 -4.15 -9.29
CA ALA A 193 -22.73 -5.11 -10.23
C ALA A 193 -22.75 -6.55 -9.69
N SER A 194 -21.83 -6.91 -8.78
CA SER A 194 -21.78 -8.23 -8.15
C SER A 194 -22.51 -8.29 -6.79
N ASN A 195 -22.73 -7.14 -6.13
CA ASN A 195 -23.32 -7.09 -4.78
C ASN A 195 -24.85 -6.98 -4.80
N LYS A 196 -25.53 -8.00 -4.25
CA LYS A 196 -27.00 -8.06 -4.15
C LYS A 196 -27.62 -6.89 -3.38
N ARG A 197 -26.93 -6.34 -2.37
CA ARG A 197 -27.41 -5.14 -1.64
C ARG A 197 -27.21 -3.85 -2.44
N ALA A 198 -26.14 -3.75 -3.21
CA ALA A 198 -25.90 -2.59 -4.06
C ALA A 198 -26.92 -2.51 -5.20
N LYS A 199 -27.29 -3.64 -5.80
CA LYS A 199 -28.43 -3.75 -6.73
C LYS A 199 -29.77 -3.31 -6.11
N ALA A 200 -29.99 -3.64 -4.82
CA ALA A 200 -31.20 -3.20 -4.11
C ALA A 200 -31.23 -1.68 -3.85
N VAL A 201 -30.06 -1.06 -3.68
CA VAL A 201 -29.90 0.40 -3.56
C VAL A 201 -30.05 1.11 -4.92
N GLU A 202 -29.51 0.53 -6.01
CA GLU A 202 -29.76 1.03 -7.37
C GLU A 202 -31.26 0.97 -7.73
N ALA A 203 -31.96 -0.10 -7.32
CA ALA A 203 -33.40 -0.23 -7.53
C ALA A 203 -34.22 0.83 -6.77
N THR A 204 -33.71 1.41 -5.69
CA THR A 204 -34.34 2.53 -4.97
C THR A 204 -33.87 3.90 -5.46
N GLY A 205 -32.78 3.99 -6.23
CA GLY A 205 -32.27 5.21 -6.86
C GLY A 205 -33.31 6.02 -7.65
N PRO A 206 -34.15 5.41 -8.50
CA PRO A 206 -35.22 6.10 -9.21
C PRO A 206 -36.30 6.72 -8.30
N LYS A 207 -36.55 6.11 -7.13
CA LYS A 207 -37.51 6.63 -6.13
C LYS A 207 -36.93 7.83 -5.39
N LEU A 208 -35.64 7.78 -5.04
CA LEU A 208 -34.91 8.92 -4.47
C LEU A 208 -34.82 10.08 -5.47
N PHE A 209 -34.48 9.83 -6.73
CA PHE A 209 -34.42 10.87 -7.75
C PHE A 209 -35.77 11.56 -7.99
N LYS A 210 -36.90 10.85 -7.85
CA LYS A 210 -38.24 11.45 -7.86
C LYS A 210 -38.54 12.29 -6.63
N ALA A 211 -38.01 11.94 -5.47
CA ALA A 211 -38.23 12.68 -4.22
C ALA A 211 -37.45 14.02 -4.16
N PHE A 212 -36.39 14.16 -4.97
CA PHE A 212 -35.56 15.37 -5.05
C PHE A 212 -35.74 16.16 -6.35
N LYS A 213 -36.76 15.85 -7.17
CA LYS A 213 -37.17 16.75 -8.25
C LYS A 213 -37.88 17.96 -7.62
N ILE A 214 -37.25 19.13 -7.73
CA ILE A 214 -37.94 20.43 -7.76
C ILE A 214 -38.62 20.55 -9.14
#